data_AF-A0A2E5ZA19-F1
#
_entry.id   AF-A0A2E5ZA19-F1
#
_cell.length_a   1.000
_cell.length_b   1.000
_cell.length_c   1.000
_cell.angle_alpha   90.00
_cell.angle_beta   90.00
_cell.angle_gamma   90.00
#
_symmetry.space_group_name_H-M   'P 1'
#
loop_
_entity.id
_entity.type
_entity.pdbx_description
1 polymer ?
#
loop_
_entity_poly.entity_id
_entity_poly.type
_entity_poly.pdbx_seq_one_letter_code
_entity_poly.pdbx_strand_id
1 'polypeptide(L)' 'MAQAMDILLILAVMIAISGYLVWTILNIRQRRLKFAADGGDQYKGEAKEPEALMKPDEEALEQMGELLEQAGLSLPEEG' A
#
# COMPACT_ATOMS: atom_id res chain seq x y z
N MET A 1 -25.16 -25.24 41.05
CA MET A 1 -24.27 -24.24 41.68
C MET A 1 -22.82 -24.39 41.19
N ALA A 2 -22.19 -25.57 41.27
CA ALA A 2 -20.78 -25.76 40.85
C ALA A 2 -20.52 -25.49 39.36
N GLN A 3 -21.35 -26.02 38.46
CA GLN A 3 -21.17 -25.88 37.00
C GLN A 3 -21.28 -24.42 36.50
N ALA A 4 -22.06 -23.57 37.18
CA ALA A 4 -22.17 -22.15 36.82
C ALA A 4 -20.91 -21.35 37.19
N MET A 5 -20.19 -21.79 38.22
CA MET A 5 -18.96 -21.15 38.67
C MET A 5 -17.85 -21.35 37.65
N ASP A 6 -17.76 -22.55 37.06
CA ASP A 6 -16.77 -22.92 36.04
C ASP A 6 -16.98 -22.21 34.69
N ILE A 7 -18.20 -21.74 34.41
CA ILE A 7 -18.51 -21.02 33.16
C ILE A 7 -18.01 -19.56 33.22
N LEU A 8 -17.98 -18.95 34.40
CA LEU A 8 -17.66 -17.52 34.56
C LEU A 8 -16.23 -17.19 34.14
N LEU A 9 -15.26 -18.03 34.51
CA LEU A 9 -13.86 -17.85 34.14
C LEU A 9 -13.61 -18.11 32.65
N ILE A 10 -14.32 -19.05 32.03
CA ILE A 10 -14.25 -19.27 30.57
C ILE A 10 -14.77 -18.03 29.83
N LEU A 11 -15.92 -17.48 30.26
CA LEU A 11 -16.49 -16.25 29.71
C LEU A 11 -15.54 -15.05 29.88
N ALA A 12 -14.94 -14.91 31.05
CA ALA A 12 -13.98 -13.84 31.32
C ALA A 12 -12.74 -13.93 30.40
N VAL A 13 -12.21 -15.14 30.18
CA VAL A 13 -11.09 -15.38 29.26
C VAL A 13 -11.50 -15.07 27.82
N MET A 14 -12.69 -15.49 27.38
CA MET A 14 -13.17 -15.17 26.03
C MET A 14 -13.30 -13.67 25.81
N ILE A 15 -13.88 -12.93 26.77
CA ILE A 15 -14.02 -11.47 26.69
C ILE A 15 -12.64 -10.80 26.68
N ALA A 16 -11.70 -11.28 27.50
CA ALA A 16 -10.34 -10.75 27.53
C ALA A 16 -9.62 -10.95 26.19
N ILE A 17 -9.74 -12.13 25.58
CA ILE A 17 -9.16 -12.43 24.26
C ILE A 17 -9.81 -11.56 23.18
N SER A 18 -11.14 -11.46 23.16
CA SER A 18 -11.85 -10.60 22.22
C SER A 18 -11.43 -9.13 22.35
N GLY A 19 -11.35 -8.62 23.58
CA GLY A 19 -10.87 -7.27 23.87
C GLY A 19 -9.43 -7.04 23.40
N TYR A 20 -8.55 -8.01 23.67
CA TYR A 20 -7.15 -7.96 23.22
C TYR A 20 -7.02 -7.96 21.70
N LEU A 21 -7.81 -8.77 20.99
CA LEU A 21 -7.81 -8.80 19.53
C LEU A 21 -8.31 -7.49 18.93
N VAL A 22 -9.41 -6.94 19.45
CA VAL A 22 -9.92 -5.63 19.02
C VAL A 22 -8.88 -4.54 19.26
N TRP A 23 -8.27 -4.52 20.45
CA TRP A 23 -7.21 -3.57 20.78
C TRP A 23 -6.00 -3.71 19.84
N THR A 24 -5.58 -4.93 19.54
CA THR A 24 -4.46 -5.21 18.62
C THR A 24 -4.76 -4.70 17.21
N ILE A 25 -5.94 -4.97 16.68
CA ILE A 25 -6.37 -4.51 15.35
C ILE A 25 -6.41 -2.98 15.30
N LEU A 26 -6.98 -2.35 16.32
CA LEU A 26 -7.04 -0.88 16.42
C LEU A 26 -5.65 -0.26 16.53
N ASN A 27 -4.73 -0.87 17.28
CA ASN A 27 -3.36 -0.39 17.42
C ASN A 27 -2.60 -0.46 16.08
N ILE A 28 -2.75 -1.56 15.32
CA ILE A 28 -2.21 -1.67 13.97
C ILE A 28 -2.78 -0.60 13.05
N ARG A 29 -4.11 -0.38 13.10
CA ARG A 29 -4.78 0.62 12.27
C ARG A 29 -4.35 2.04 12.63
N GLN A 30 -4.23 2.35 13.92
CA GLN A 30 -3.70 3.63 14.39
C GLN A 30 -2.24 3.82 13.97
N ARG A 31 -1.40 2.77 14.01
CA ARG A 31 -0.02 2.84 13.52
C ARG A 31 0.04 3.13 12.01
N ARG A 32 -0.84 2.51 11.21
CA ARG A 32 -0.96 2.79 9.77
C ARG A 32 -1.48 4.20 9.49
N LEU A 33 -2.45 4.68 10.26
CA LEU A 33 -2.97 6.04 10.14
C LEU A 33 -1.93 7.09 10.56
N LYS A 34 -1.16 6.82 11.62
CA LYS A 34 -0.01 7.65 12.01
C LYS A 34 1.06 7.65 10.93
N PHE A 35 1.38 6.48 10.35
CA PHE A 35 2.32 6.40 9.24
C PHE A 35 1.81 7.14 7.99
N ALA A 36 0.52 7.07 7.68
CA ALA A 36 -0.10 7.84 6.60
C ALA A 36 -0.10 9.36 6.90
N ALA A 37 -0.36 9.74 8.15
CA ALA A 37 -0.36 11.14 8.59
C ALA A 37 1.05 11.76 8.67
N ASP A 38 2.07 10.96 9.03
CA ASP A 38 3.49 11.37 9.08
C ASP A 38 4.18 11.36 7.70
N GLY A 39 3.45 11.15 6.61
CA GLY A 39 4.01 11.14 5.25
C GLY A 39 4.13 9.75 4.64
N GLY A 40 3.08 8.93 4.81
CA GLY A 40 2.89 7.72 4.05
C GLY A 40 2.72 8.11 2.59
N ASP A 41 3.81 7.92 1.85
CA ASP A 41 4.01 8.30 0.47
C ASP A 41 4.26 9.80 0.25
N GLN A 42 5.35 10.29 0.82
CA GLN A 42 6.20 11.19 0.04
C GLN A 42 6.80 10.42 -1.15
N TYR A 43 5.97 10.03 -2.13
CA TYR A 43 6.41 10.11 -3.51
C TYR A 43 6.58 11.60 -3.80
N LYS A 44 7.66 12.17 -3.26
CA LYS A 44 8.24 13.36 -3.82
C LYS A 44 8.65 12.91 -5.20
N GLY A 45 7.90 13.27 -6.23
CA GLY A 45 8.32 13.15 -7.62
C GLY A 45 9.57 14.00 -7.94
N GLU A 46 10.43 14.25 -6.95
CA GLU A 46 11.81 14.66 -7.11
C GLU A 46 12.53 13.44 -7.67
N ALA A 47 12.40 13.23 -8.98
CA ALA A 47 13.33 12.39 -9.70
C ALA A 47 14.74 12.80 -9.28
N LYS A 48 15.57 11.83 -8.91
CA LYS A 48 16.94 12.06 -8.43
C LYS A 48 17.73 12.95 -9.40
N GLU A 49 17.40 12.87 -10.69
CA GLU A 49 17.93 13.68 -11.79
C GLU A 49 16.79 14.11 -12.73
N PRO A 50 16.13 15.24 -12.47
CA PRO A 50 14.99 15.69 -13.29
C PRO A 50 15.42 16.09 -14.71
N GLU A 51 16.67 16.54 -14.89
CA GLU A 51 17.23 16.89 -16.20
C GLU A 51 17.38 15.66 -17.12
N ALA A 52 17.69 14.50 -16.55
CA ALA A 52 17.82 13.24 -17.29
C ALA A 52 16.48 12.76 -17.86
N LEU A 53 15.36 13.17 -17.26
CA LEU A 53 14.00 12.86 -17.73
C LEU A 53 13.45 13.87 -18.75
N MET A 54 14.17 14.97 -19.03
CA MET A 54 13.72 15.96 -20.01
C MET A 54 13.89 15.51 -21.46
N LYS A 55 14.72 14.49 -21.70
CA LYS A 55 14.88 13.86 -23.00
C LYS A 55 14.73 12.35 -22.80
N PRO A 56 13.84 11.69 -23.55
CA PRO A 56 13.78 10.24 -23.52
C PRO A 56 15.11 9.66 -24.00
N ASP A 57 15.59 8.62 -23.33
CA ASP A 57 16.72 7.85 -23.80
C ASP A 57 16.29 6.89 -24.93
N GLU A 58 17.27 6.30 -25.62
CA GLU A 58 17.04 5.41 -26.75
C GLU A 58 16.22 4.18 -26.34
N GLU A 59 16.45 3.67 -25.13
CA GLU A 59 15.72 2.53 -24.57
C GLU A 59 14.24 2.88 -24.29
N ALA A 60 13.95 4.07 -23.76
CA ALA A 60 12.58 4.54 -23.54
C ALA A 60 11.82 4.74 -24.86
N LEU A 61 12.50 5.18 -25.93
CA LEU A 61 11.90 5.31 -27.25
C LEU A 61 11.54 3.95 -27.86
N GLU A 62 12.41 2.95 -27.70
CA GLU A 62 12.16 1.58 -28.15
C GLU A 62 10.96 0.97 -27.42
N GLN A 63 10.94 1.06 -26.08
CA GLN A 63 9.82 0.58 -25.25
C GLN A 63 8.51 1.31 -25.58
N MET A 64 8.55 2.60 -25.88
CA MET A 64 7.37 3.35 -26.31
C MET A 64 6.83 2.81 -27.65
N GLY A 65 7.71 2.45 -28.59
CA GLY A 65 7.34 1.81 -29.85
C GLY A 65 6.59 0.50 -29.64
N GLU A 66 7.12 -0.38 -28.79
CA GLU A 66 6.48 -1.66 -28.45
C GLU A 66 5.09 -1.46 -27.83
N LEU A 67 4.95 -0.48 -26.93
CA LEU A 67 3.68 -0.17 -26.26
C LEU A 67 2.63 0.40 -27.24
N LEU A 68 3.06 1.21 -28.19
CA LEU A 68 2.19 1.76 -29.22
C LEU A 68 1.71 0.67 -30.18
N GLU A 69 2.60 -0.22 -30.62
CA GLU A 69 2.25 -1.36 -31.46
C GLU A 69 1.22 -2.28 -30.77
N GLN A 70 1.41 -2.55 -29.46
CA GLN A 70 0.45 -3.31 -28.65
C GLN A 70 -0.92 -2.63 -28.54
N ALA A 71 -0.95 -1.29 -28.56
CA ALA A 71 -2.18 -0.49 -28.54
C ALA A 71 -2.83 -0.34 -29.93
N GLY A 72 -2.23 -0.88 -30.99
CA GLY A 72 -2.68 -0.71 -32.37
C GLY A 72 -2.46 0.70 -32.91
N LEU A 73 -1.54 1.46 -32.30
CA LEU A 73 -1.15 2.80 -32.70
C LEU A 73 0.26 2.75 -33.30
N SER A 74 0.49 3.42 -34.42
CA SER A 74 1.83 3.56 -35.00
C SER A 74 2.31 4.99 -34.81
N LEU A 75 3.58 5.17 -34.46
CA LEU A 75 4.22 6.48 -34.54
C LEU A 75 4.14 7.00 -35.99
N PRO A 76 3.69 8.25 -36.22
CA PRO A 76 3.85 8.86 -37.54
C PRO A 76 5.35 8.98 -37.83
N GLU A 77 5.78 8.50 -39.01
CA GLU A 77 7.14 8.74 -39.49
C GLU A 77 7.31 10.26 -39.68
N GLU A 78 8.06 10.90 -38.78
CA GLU A 78 8.53 12.27 -39.01
C GLU A 78 9.61 12.22 -40.10
N GLY A 79 9.28 12.79 -41.27
CA GLY A 79 10.21 12.96 -42.40
C GLY A 79 11.15 14.14 -42.25
#